data_AF-A0A1G9FHC0-F1
#
_entry.id   AF-A0A1G9FHC0-F1
#
_cell.length_a   1.000
_cell.length_b   1.000
_cell.length_c   1.000
_cell.angle_alpha   90.00
_cell.angle_beta   90.00
_cell.angle_gamma   90.00
#
_symmetry.space_group_name_H-M   'P 1'
#
loop_
_entity.id
_entity.type
_entity.pdbx_description
1 polymer ?
#
loop_
_entity_poly.entity_id
_entity_poly.type
_entity_poly.pdbx_seq_one_letter_code
_entity_poly.pdbx_strand_id
1 'polypeptide(L)'
;MGFWDVITGRTRPKQANLDALFAVPTAALTMQTSLGLVPTGDGAVCYRAAAGAGFAGTQNDIVELLGASEGAPTVTTSVDEFGFTWLSVDHESLDPANPDITGLVTDLHAVNTTLEMNGFGPGLLCSLIAFRGADGRSVGLIYLYKQGTFYPFVPTGPQQRDNLLEINVRSAIEGDLPVEKDLSRWLAVWGAPGL
;
A
#
# COMPACT_ATOMS: atom_id res chain seq x y z
N MET A 1 14.35 -26.16 -5.93
CA MET A 1 15.33 -25.49 -5.04
C MET A 1 16.70 -26.05 -5.37
N GLY A 2 17.58 -25.25 -5.96
CA GLY A 2 18.88 -25.72 -6.48
C GLY A 2 20.01 -25.56 -5.46
N PHE A 3 20.86 -26.58 -5.36
CA PHE A 3 22.02 -26.68 -4.45
C PHE A 3 23.08 -25.55 -4.58
N TRP A 4 22.96 -24.67 -5.58
CA TRP A 4 23.94 -23.61 -5.88
C TRP A 4 23.66 -22.25 -5.20
N ASP A 5 22.46 -22.01 -4.69
CA ASP A 5 22.12 -20.73 -4.01
C ASP A 5 22.76 -20.60 -2.61
N VAL A 6 23.27 -21.70 -2.04
CA VAL A 6 23.85 -21.72 -0.68
C VAL A 6 25.30 -21.20 -0.64
N ILE A 7 26.03 -21.22 -1.78
CA ILE A 7 27.46 -20.89 -1.81
C ILE A 7 27.72 -19.38 -1.95
N THR A 8 26.76 -18.59 -2.42
CA THR A 8 26.97 -17.14 -2.64
C THR A 8 26.46 -16.24 -1.51
N GLY A 9 25.84 -16.78 -0.46
CA GLY A 9 25.30 -16.01 0.67
C GLY A 9 24.25 -14.95 0.28
N ARG A 10 23.89 -14.88 -1.00
CA ARG A 10 22.89 -13.96 -1.56
C ARG A 10 21.58 -14.71 -1.65
N THR A 11 20.87 -14.80 -0.53
CA THR A 11 19.43 -15.05 -0.59
C THR A 11 18.82 -13.99 -1.49
N ARG A 12 18.31 -14.37 -2.67
CA ARG A 12 17.49 -13.46 -3.48
C ARG A 12 16.34 -13.00 -2.56
N PRO A 13 16.15 -11.69 -2.35
CA PRO A 13 15.02 -11.22 -1.58
C PRO A 13 13.75 -11.82 -2.19
N LYS A 14 12.83 -12.32 -1.35
CA LYS A 14 11.53 -12.78 -1.81
C LYS A 14 10.89 -11.60 -2.55
N GLN A 15 10.71 -11.73 -3.86
CA GLN A 15 10.04 -10.70 -4.65
C GLN A 15 8.59 -10.59 -4.16
N ALA A 16 8.12 -9.36 -4.01
CA ALA A 16 6.74 -9.08 -3.68
C ALA A 16 5.83 -9.62 -4.78
N ASN A 17 4.68 -10.19 -4.40
CA ASN A 17 3.67 -10.53 -5.38
C ASN A 17 2.75 -9.32 -5.58
N LEU A 18 3.16 -8.39 -6.44
CA LEU A 18 2.37 -7.18 -6.73
C LEU A 18 1.03 -7.48 -7.40
N ASP A 19 0.87 -8.66 -8.02
CA ASP A 19 -0.39 -9.09 -8.60
C ASP A 19 -1.47 -9.32 -7.52
N ALA A 20 -1.06 -9.48 -6.26
CA ALA A 20 -1.99 -9.55 -5.13
C ALA A 20 -2.82 -8.27 -4.95
N LEU A 21 -2.32 -7.11 -5.43
CA LEU A 21 -3.10 -5.87 -5.44
C LEU A 21 -4.37 -5.99 -6.29
N PHE A 22 -4.34 -6.78 -7.38
CA PHE A 22 -5.51 -6.98 -8.25
C PHE A 22 -6.66 -7.78 -7.60
N ALA A 23 -6.44 -8.37 -6.42
CA ALA A 23 -7.52 -8.99 -5.63
C ALA A 23 -8.24 -8.00 -4.70
N VAL A 24 -7.70 -6.79 -4.51
CA VAL A 24 -8.27 -5.75 -3.63
C VAL A 24 -9.69 -5.34 -4.05
N PRO A 25 -10.05 -5.18 -5.34
CA PRO A 25 -11.42 -4.81 -5.72
C PRO A 25 -12.48 -5.77 -5.18
N THR A 26 -12.20 -7.07 -5.15
CA THR A 26 -13.09 -8.07 -4.55
C THR A 26 -13.22 -7.86 -3.04
N ALA A 27 -12.12 -7.67 -2.33
CA ALA A 27 -12.14 -7.42 -0.88
C ALA A 27 -12.80 -6.08 -0.51
N ALA A 28 -12.68 -5.07 -1.36
CA ALA A 28 -13.35 -3.78 -1.18
C ALA A 28 -14.88 -3.94 -1.20
N LEU A 29 -15.41 -4.77 -2.11
CA LEU A 29 -16.83 -5.11 -2.14
C LEU A 29 -17.25 -5.84 -0.87
N THR A 30 -16.45 -6.78 -0.37
CA THR A 30 -16.71 -7.48 0.90
C THR A 30 -16.72 -6.52 2.09
N MET A 31 -15.75 -5.60 2.17
CA MET A 31 -15.68 -4.59 3.22
C MET A 31 -16.87 -3.61 3.18
N GLN A 32 -17.32 -3.23 1.98
CA GLN A 32 -18.51 -2.38 1.82
C GLN A 32 -19.78 -3.11 2.26
N THR A 33 -20.00 -4.34 1.78
CA THR A 33 -21.22 -5.11 2.05
C THR A 33 -21.31 -5.62 3.48
N SER A 34 -20.18 -5.99 4.09
CA SER A 34 -20.15 -6.61 5.43
C SER A 34 -19.93 -5.59 6.55
N LEU A 35 -19.19 -4.51 6.30
CA LEU A 35 -18.75 -3.57 7.32
C LEU A 35 -19.13 -2.11 7.04
N GLY A 36 -19.72 -1.81 5.88
CA GLY A 36 -20.07 -0.44 5.49
C GLY A 36 -18.86 0.46 5.24
N LEU A 37 -17.70 -0.14 4.91
CA LEU A 37 -16.48 0.58 4.58
C LEU A 37 -16.40 0.81 3.07
N VAL A 38 -16.37 2.07 2.65
CA VAL A 38 -16.31 2.47 1.24
C VAL A 38 -14.91 2.98 0.93
N PRO A 39 -14.27 2.55 -0.18
CA PRO A 39 -12.97 3.09 -0.56
C PRO A 39 -13.07 4.59 -0.87
N THR A 40 -12.04 5.35 -0.52
CA THR A 40 -12.04 6.81 -0.75
C THR A 40 -11.58 7.19 -2.15
N GLY A 41 -10.81 6.32 -2.81
CA GLY A 41 -10.07 6.64 -4.03
C GLY A 41 -8.59 6.96 -3.75
N ASP A 42 -8.23 7.13 -2.48
CA ASP A 42 -6.85 7.43 -2.09
C ASP A 42 -6.03 6.15 -1.90
N GLY A 43 -4.80 6.18 -2.38
CA GLY A 43 -3.79 5.18 -2.04
C GLY A 43 -2.40 5.76 -2.00
N ALA A 44 -1.47 5.01 -1.43
CA ALA A 44 -0.08 5.45 -1.39
C ALA A 44 0.91 4.28 -1.39
N VAL A 45 2.11 4.54 -1.88
CA VAL A 45 3.25 3.61 -1.82
C VAL A 45 4.30 4.18 -0.87
N CYS A 46 4.66 3.39 0.14
CA CYS A 46 5.67 3.73 1.14
C CYS A 46 6.98 3.01 0.83
N TYR A 47 8.07 3.76 0.81
CA TYR A 47 9.41 3.21 0.73
C TYR A 47 10.40 4.02 1.56
N ARG A 48 11.50 3.38 1.92
CA ARG A 48 12.65 4.03 2.53
C ARG A 48 13.67 4.37 1.46
N ALA A 49 13.88 5.67 1.25
CA ALA A 49 14.95 6.14 0.39
C ALA A 49 16.34 5.78 0.96
N ALA A 50 17.28 5.42 0.10
CA ALA A 50 18.67 5.27 0.53
C ALA A 50 19.26 6.65 0.85
N ALA A 51 20.12 6.71 1.87
CA ALA A 51 20.76 7.96 2.26
C ALA A 51 21.80 8.39 1.20
N GLY A 52 21.64 9.58 0.62
CA GLY A 52 22.63 10.21 -0.26
C GLY A 52 22.02 11.13 -1.32
N ALA A 53 22.74 12.21 -1.67
CA ALA A 53 22.25 13.22 -2.62
C ALA A 53 21.95 12.67 -4.03
N GLY A 54 22.70 11.66 -4.48
CA GLY A 54 22.44 11.00 -5.77
C GLY A 54 21.10 10.25 -5.79
N PHE A 55 20.72 9.64 -4.67
CA PHE A 55 19.46 8.91 -4.56
C PHE A 55 18.24 9.85 -4.52
N ALA A 56 18.39 11.02 -3.90
CA ALA A 56 17.36 12.06 -3.93
C ALA A 56 17.11 12.62 -5.35
N GLY A 57 18.17 12.77 -6.15
CA GLY A 57 18.05 13.13 -7.57
C GLY A 57 17.28 12.08 -8.36
N THR A 58 17.72 10.81 -8.30
CA THR A 58 17.05 9.69 -8.97
C THR A 58 15.60 9.52 -8.55
N GLN A 59 15.28 9.77 -7.27
CA GLN A 59 13.91 9.75 -6.78
C GLN A 59 13.03 10.79 -7.50
N ASN A 60 13.49 12.03 -7.62
CA ASN A 60 12.72 13.07 -8.30
C ASN A 60 12.51 12.70 -9.78
N ASP A 61 13.54 12.17 -10.44
CA ASP A 61 13.45 11.73 -11.84
C ASP A 61 12.40 10.62 -12.03
N ILE A 62 12.27 9.70 -11.06
CA ILE A 62 11.26 8.62 -11.10
C ILE A 62 9.86 9.16 -10.84
N VAL A 63 9.68 10.08 -9.90
CA VAL A 63 8.38 10.71 -9.64
C VAL A 63 7.94 11.51 -10.86
N GLU A 64 8.85 12.22 -11.52
CA GLU A 64 8.57 12.92 -12.78
C GLU A 64 8.21 11.93 -13.89
N LEU A 65 8.93 10.81 -14.01
CA LEU A 65 8.62 9.76 -14.97
C LEU A 65 7.22 9.15 -14.74
N LEU A 66 6.85 8.93 -13.48
CA LEU A 66 5.53 8.41 -13.09
C LEU A 66 4.41 9.37 -13.51
N GLY A 67 4.64 10.69 -13.44
CA GLY A 67 3.67 11.71 -13.85
C GLY A 67 3.68 12.06 -15.33
N ALA A 68 4.69 11.61 -16.10
CA ALA A 68 4.88 11.99 -17.49
C ALA A 68 4.18 11.07 -18.51
N SER A 69 3.68 9.89 -18.11
CA SER A 69 2.97 8.99 -19.02
C SER A 69 1.55 9.45 -19.31
N GLU A 70 1.08 9.24 -20.54
CA GLU A 70 -0.31 9.54 -20.92
C GLU A 70 -1.28 8.63 -20.14
N GLY A 71 -2.18 9.23 -19.34
CA GLY A 71 -3.03 8.51 -18.39
C GLY A 71 -2.36 8.20 -17.04
N ALA A 72 -1.22 8.82 -16.74
CA ALA A 72 -0.56 8.70 -15.44
C ALA A 72 -1.46 9.15 -14.27
N PRO A 73 -1.39 8.46 -13.12
CA PRO A 73 -1.97 8.96 -11.89
C PRO A 73 -1.33 10.30 -11.48
N THR A 74 -2.11 11.17 -10.85
CA THR A 74 -1.55 12.34 -10.16
C THR A 74 -0.85 11.87 -8.89
N VAL A 75 0.49 11.83 -8.93
CA VAL A 75 1.31 11.38 -7.80
C VAL A 75 1.85 12.58 -7.02
N THR A 76 1.56 12.62 -5.72
CA THR A 76 2.16 13.60 -4.79
C THR A 76 3.16 12.91 -3.88
N THR A 77 4.31 13.53 -3.67
CA THR A 77 5.34 13.00 -2.76
C THR A 77 5.29 13.69 -1.40
N SER A 78 5.35 12.93 -0.32
CA SER A 78 5.52 13.43 1.04
C SER A 78 6.53 12.60 1.83
N VAL A 79 7.09 13.17 2.90
CA VAL A 79 8.01 12.47 3.81
C VAL A 79 7.44 12.58 5.22
N ASP A 80 7.34 11.45 5.92
CA ASP A 80 6.82 11.43 7.28
C ASP A 80 7.90 11.76 8.33
N GLU A 81 7.45 11.88 9.59
CA GLU A 81 8.33 12.20 10.73
C GLU A 81 9.39 11.12 11.02
N PHE A 82 9.25 9.92 10.46
CA PHE A 82 10.17 8.81 10.60
C PHE A 82 11.15 8.70 9.42
N GLY A 83 11.03 9.59 8.43
CA GLY A 83 11.89 9.65 7.25
C GLY A 83 11.51 8.63 6.17
N PHE A 84 10.29 8.09 6.19
CA PHE A 84 9.76 7.31 5.07
C PHE A 84 9.15 8.22 4.03
N THR A 85 9.31 7.86 2.76
CA THR A 85 8.73 8.59 1.64
C THR A 85 7.45 7.90 1.18
N TRP A 86 6.41 8.70 0.98
CA TRP A 86 5.11 8.28 0.50
C TRP A 86 4.85 8.90 -0.87
N LEU A 87 4.49 8.05 -1.83
CA LEU A 87 3.94 8.46 -3.12
C LEU A 87 2.43 8.25 -3.07
N SER A 88 1.69 9.33 -2.87
CA SER A 88 0.23 9.31 -2.83
C SER A 88 -0.34 9.39 -4.22
N VAL A 89 -1.25 8.48 -4.55
CA VAL A 89 -2.09 8.49 -5.74
C VAL A 89 -3.46 8.97 -5.28
N ASP A 90 -3.86 10.14 -5.75
CA ASP A 90 -5.17 10.73 -5.52
C ASP A 90 -6.03 10.51 -6.78
N HIS A 91 -7.23 9.96 -6.59
CA HIS A 91 -8.26 9.86 -7.62
C HIS A 91 -9.48 10.67 -7.19
N GLU A 92 -10.25 11.15 -8.17
CA GLU A 92 -11.53 11.79 -7.89
C GLU A 92 -12.40 10.93 -6.97
N SER A 93 -13.14 11.58 -6.07
CA SER A 93 -14.00 10.90 -5.09
C SER A 93 -14.87 9.86 -5.79
N LEU A 94 -14.71 8.60 -5.36
CA LEU A 94 -15.46 7.49 -5.93
C LEU A 94 -16.95 7.61 -5.65
N ASP A 95 -17.79 7.13 -6.57
CA ASP A 95 -19.22 6.96 -6.35
C ASP A 95 -19.44 5.94 -5.22
N PRO A 96 -20.01 6.33 -4.06
CA PRO A 96 -20.23 5.39 -2.96
C PRO A 96 -21.20 4.26 -3.32
N ALA A 97 -22.05 4.42 -4.33
CA ALA A 97 -22.98 3.40 -4.79
C ALA A 97 -22.32 2.35 -5.70
N ASN A 98 -21.25 2.72 -6.40
CA ASN A 98 -20.49 1.83 -7.26
C ASN A 98 -19.00 2.21 -7.29
N PRO A 99 -18.29 2.00 -6.17
CA PRO A 99 -16.91 2.44 -6.06
C PRO A 99 -15.98 1.49 -6.84
N ASP A 100 -15.51 1.93 -8.00
CA ASP A 100 -14.52 1.18 -8.79
C ASP A 100 -13.10 1.63 -8.43
N ILE A 101 -12.41 0.79 -7.64
CA ILE A 101 -11.00 1.00 -7.27
C ILE A 101 -10.00 0.34 -8.22
N THR A 102 -10.45 -0.23 -9.33
CA THR A 102 -9.58 -0.94 -10.28
C THR A 102 -8.51 -0.01 -10.86
N GLY A 103 -8.87 1.26 -11.14
CA GLY A 103 -7.94 2.30 -11.56
C GLY A 103 -6.85 2.55 -10.52
N LEU A 104 -7.24 2.84 -9.27
CA LEU A 104 -6.32 3.04 -8.15
C LEU A 104 -5.36 1.85 -7.97
N VAL A 105 -5.87 0.63 -8.01
CA VAL A 105 -5.06 -0.59 -7.86
C VAL A 105 -4.04 -0.73 -9.01
N THR A 106 -4.45 -0.41 -10.22
CA THR A 106 -3.58 -0.42 -11.41
C THR A 106 -2.46 0.60 -11.26
N ASP A 107 -2.78 1.79 -10.78
CA ASP A 107 -1.82 2.87 -10.56
C ASP A 107 -0.83 2.53 -9.44
N LEU A 108 -1.31 2.01 -8.31
CA LEU A 108 -0.45 1.53 -7.23
C LEU A 108 0.48 0.41 -7.70
N HIS A 109 0.00 -0.51 -8.54
CA HIS A 109 0.83 -1.54 -9.15
C HIS A 109 1.90 -0.91 -10.06
N ALA A 110 1.52 0.03 -10.93
CA ALA A 110 2.45 0.71 -11.84
C ALA A 110 3.54 1.50 -11.08
N VAL A 111 3.17 2.19 -10.00
CA VAL A 111 4.10 2.90 -9.11
C VAL A 111 5.10 1.92 -8.47
N ASN A 112 4.62 0.83 -7.87
CA ASN A 112 5.49 -0.18 -7.26
C ASN A 112 6.44 -0.82 -8.28
N THR A 113 5.93 -1.21 -9.44
CA THR A 113 6.72 -1.83 -10.51
C THR A 113 7.78 -0.87 -11.05
N THR A 114 7.45 0.41 -11.22
CA THR A 114 8.40 1.44 -11.65
C THR A 114 9.51 1.64 -10.61
N LEU A 115 9.17 1.71 -9.32
CA LEU A 115 10.16 1.79 -8.25
C LEU A 115 11.08 0.55 -8.22
N GLU A 116 10.52 -0.65 -8.38
CA GLU A 116 11.32 -1.89 -8.43
C GLU A 116 12.29 -1.89 -9.61
N MET A 117 11.82 -1.56 -10.82
CA MET A 117 12.65 -1.50 -12.04
C MET A 117 13.81 -0.51 -11.93
N ASN A 118 13.63 0.56 -11.14
CA ASN A 118 14.66 1.57 -10.92
C ASN A 118 15.52 1.32 -9.66
N GLY A 119 15.43 0.13 -9.06
CA GLY A 119 16.32 -0.29 -7.97
C GLY A 119 15.88 0.08 -6.56
N PHE A 120 14.64 0.58 -6.39
CA PHE A 120 14.08 0.94 -5.09
C PHE A 120 13.42 -0.27 -4.39
N GLY A 121 13.32 -1.42 -5.05
CA GLY A 121 12.73 -2.66 -4.53
C GLY A 121 13.16 -3.05 -3.11
N PRO A 122 14.44 -3.02 -2.73
CA PRO A 122 14.88 -3.34 -1.37
C PRO A 122 14.34 -2.40 -0.27
N GLY A 123 14.02 -1.16 -0.66
CA GLY A 123 13.48 -0.11 0.19
C GLY A 123 11.96 -0.03 0.20
N LEU A 124 11.25 -0.74 -0.68
CA LEU A 124 9.78 -0.80 -0.67
C LEU A 124 9.28 -1.47 0.61
N LEU A 125 8.33 -0.82 1.27
CA LEU A 125 7.80 -1.24 2.57
C LEU A 125 6.36 -1.73 2.44
N CYS A 126 5.47 -0.84 2.01
CA CYS A 126 4.06 -1.17 1.88
C CYS A 126 3.34 -0.31 0.86
N SER A 127 2.14 -0.73 0.50
CA SER A 127 1.15 0.12 -0.17
C SER A 127 -0.11 0.21 0.68
N LEU A 128 -0.80 1.33 0.60
CA LEU A 128 -1.98 1.65 1.37
C LEU A 128 -3.12 1.97 0.42
N ILE A 129 -4.31 1.46 0.74
CA ILE A 129 -5.58 1.88 0.12
C ILE A 129 -6.50 2.33 1.26
N ALA A 130 -7.05 3.54 1.13
CA ALA A 130 -7.88 4.14 2.16
C ALA A 130 -9.36 3.83 1.95
N PHE A 131 -10.04 3.56 3.07
CA PHE A 131 -11.46 3.33 3.18
C PHE A 131 -12.03 4.22 4.28
N ARG A 132 -13.32 4.52 4.18
CA ARG A 132 -14.06 5.31 5.15
C ARG A 132 -15.35 4.61 5.55
N GLY A 133 -15.59 4.53 6.84
CA GLY A 133 -16.86 4.06 7.40
C GLY A 133 -17.94 5.15 7.39
N ALA A 134 -19.20 4.74 7.47
CA ALA A 134 -20.34 5.66 7.57
C ALA A 134 -20.30 6.59 8.80
N ASP A 135 -19.57 6.18 9.84
CA ASP A 135 -19.32 6.97 11.05
C ASP A 135 -18.11 7.92 10.94
N GLY A 136 -17.50 8.01 9.76
CA GLY A 136 -16.38 8.89 9.46
C GLY A 136 -15.01 8.31 9.84
N ARG A 137 -14.92 7.08 10.36
CA ARG A 137 -13.63 6.45 10.68
C ARG A 137 -12.86 6.10 9.40
N SER A 138 -11.55 6.39 9.40
CA SER A 138 -10.61 5.97 8.36
C SER A 138 -10.11 4.56 8.62
N VAL A 139 -10.00 3.75 7.56
CA VAL A 139 -9.45 2.40 7.59
C VAL A 139 -8.44 2.28 6.44
N GLY A 140 -7.20 1.93 6.76
CA GLY A 140 -6.18 1.61 5.77
C GLY A 140 -6.09 0.12 5.55
N LEU A 141 -6.19 -0.32 4.30
CA LEU A 141 -5.77 -1.66 3.90
C LEU A 141 -4.31 -1.62 3.46
N ILE A 142 -3.43 -2.26 4.23
CA ILE A 142 -1.99 -2.17 4.04
C ILE A 142 -1.46 -3.45 3.41
N TYR A 143 -0.85 -3.34 2.23
CA TYR A 143 -0.10 -4.39 1.57
C TYR A 143 1.37 -4.36 1.97
N LEU A 144 1.88 -5.43 2.59
CA LEU A 144 3.28 -5.58 2.93
C LEU A 144 4.08 -6.11 1.74
N TYR A 145 4.97 -5.29 1.19
CA TYR A 145 5.71 -5.61 -0.04
C TYR A 145 6.52 -6.90 0.11
N LYS A 146 7.34 -7.03 1.16
CA LYS A 146 8.20 -8.21 1.36
C LYS A 146 7.44 -9.51 1.64
N GLN A 147 6.26 -9.41 2.25
CA GLN A 147 5.48 -10.57 2.66
C GLN A 147 4.52 -11.00 1.54
N GLY A 148 4.01 -10.06 0.75
CA GLY A 148 2.94 -10.26 -0.22
C GLY A 148 1.59 -10.48 0.46
N THR A 149 1.36 -9.83 1.60
CA THR A 149 0.19 -10.04 2.47
C THR A 149 -0.42 -8.72 2.91
N PHE A 150 -1.69 -8.75 3.30
CA PHE A 150 -2.45 -7.57 3.71
C PHE A 150 -2.72 -7.54 5.21
N TYR A 151 -2.82 -6.37 5.80
CA TYR A 151 -3.42 -6.17 7.12
C TYR A 151 -4.21 -4.87 7.18
N PRO A 152 -5.30 -4.82 7.97
CA PRO A 152 -6.02 -3.58 8.21
C PRO A 152 -5.31 -2.74 9.29
N PHE A 153 -5.36 -1.44 9.13
CA PHE A 153 -4.90 -0.46 10.11
C PHE A 153 -5.98 0.59 10.32
N VAL A 154 -6.40 0.81 11.56
CA VAL A 154 -7.51 1.71 11.88
C VAL A 154 -7.06 2.76 12.89
N PRO A 155 -6.54 3.92 12.44
CA PRO A 155 -6.15 4.97 13.35
C PRO A 155 -7.37 5.66 13.97
N THR A 156 -7.30 5.91 15.29
CA THR A 156 -8.30 6.67 16.05
C THR A 156 -7.73 7.95 16.68
N GLY A 157 -6.43 8.20 16.47
CA GLY A 157 -5.70 9.35 16.98
C GLY A 157 -4.20 9.25 16.64
N PRO A 158 -3.37 10.16 17.17
CA PRO A 158 -1.95 10.29 16.77
C PRO A 158 -1.13 9.01 16.90
N GLN A 159 -1.45 8.17 17.89
CA GLN A 159 -0.79 6.89 18.15
C GLN A 159 -1.76 5.88 18.77
N GLN A 160 -3.01 5.89 18.34
CA GLN A 160 -4.05 4.99 18.84
C GLN A 160 -4.75 4.30 17.66
N ARG A 161 -5.02 3.00 17.82
CA ARG A 161 -5.71 2.21 16.81
C ARG A 161 -6.87 1.42 17.40
N ASP A 162 -7.91 1.23 16.60
CA ASP A 162 -9.05 0.39 16.92
C ASP A 162 -8.75 -1.07 16.57
N ASN A 163 -8.10 -1.78 17.50
CA ASN A 163 -7.75 -3.19 17.33
C ASN A 163 -8.99 -4.08 17.10
N LEU A 164 -10.16 -3.70 17.63
CA LEU A 164 -11.39 -4.49 17.46
C LEU A 164 -11.88 -4.37 16.02
N LEU A 165 -11.92 -3.16 15.47
CA LEU A 165 -12.26 -2.97 14.06
C LEU A 165 -11.23 -3.65 13.15
N GLU A 166 -9.94 -3.57 13.46
CA GLU A 166 -8.90 -4.26 12.68
C GLU A 166 -9.13 -5.78 12.62
N ILE A 167 -9.49 -6.42 13.74
CA ILE A 167 -9.81 -7.86 13.77
C ILE A 167 -11.07 -8.16 12.94
N ASN A 168 -12.09 -7.32 13.01
CA ASN A 168 -13.32 -7.47 12.22
C ASN A 168 -13.04 -7.35 10.72
N VAL A 169 -12.27 -6.34 10.31
CA VAL A 169 -11.86 -6.15 8.91
C VAL A 169 -11.04 -7.34 8.42
N ARG A 170 -10.06 -7.79 9.21
CA ARG A 170 -9.27 -8.99 8.91
C ARG A 170 -10.17 -10.20 8.64
N SER A 171 -11.15 -10.44 9.52
CA SER A 171 -12.04 -11.60 9.42
C SER A 171 -12.94 -11.52 8.19
N ALA A 172 -13.32 -10.31 7.77
CA ALA A 172 -14.13 -10.11 6.58
C ALA A 172 -13.35 -10.41 5.30
N ILE A 173 -12.07 -10.02 5.21
CA ILE A 173 -11.29 -10.09 3.97
C ILE A 173 -10.42 -11.36 3.83
N GLU A 174 -10.35 -12.22 4.84
CA GLU A 174 -9.44 -13.39 4.83
C GLU A 174 -9.77 -14.43 3.74
N GLY A 175 -10.99 -14.41 3.22
CA GLY A 175 -11.40 -15.23 2.06
C GLY A 175 -10.98 -14.65 0.71
N ASP A 176 -10.76 -13.33 0.64
CA ASP A 176 -10.50 -12.59 -0.60
C ASP A 176 -9.01 -12.26 -0.78
N LEU A 177 -8.29 -12.06 0.32
CA LEU A 177 -6.89 -11.59 0.32
C LEU A 177 -5.97 -12.47 1.17
N PRO A 178 -4.67 -12.56 0.80
CA PRO A 178 -3.67 -13.17 1.66
C PRO A 178 -3.41 -12.27 2.88
N VAL A 179 -4.09 -12.51 3.99
CA VAL A 179 -3.93 -11.70 5.22
C VAL A 179 -2.69 -12.11 6.02
N GLU A 180 -1.95 -11.13 6.53
CA GLU A 180 -0.79 -11.35 7.42
C GLU A 180 -1.26 -11.89 8.78
N LYS A 181 -0.74 -13.07 9.13
CA LYS A 181 -1.09 -13.81 10.34
C LYS A 181 -0.26 -13.36 11.54
N ASP A 182 0.96 -12.87 11.29
CA ASP A 182 1.87 -12.39 12.32
C ASP A 182 1.56 -10.93 12.67
N LEU A 183 0.85 -10.73 13.79
CA LEU A 183 0.48 -9.40 14.29
C LEU A 183 1.69 -8.51 14.62
N SER A 184 2.88 -9.09 14.83
CA SER A 184 4.09 -8.29 15.06
C SER A 184 4.55 -7.53 13.81
N ARG A 185 4.06 -7.93 12.64
CA ARG A 185 4.31 -7.28 11.35
C ARG A 185 3.27 -6.25 10.97
N TRP A 186 2.23 -6.08 11.80
CA TRP A 186 1.23 -5.05 11.60
C TRP A 186 1.83 -3.72 12.05
N LEU A 187 2.57 -3.11 11.13
CA LEU A 187 3.26 -1.85 11.34
C LEU A 187 2.22 -0.76 11.59
N ALA A 188 2.52 0.10 12.56
CA ALA A 188 1.71 1.27 12.81
C ALA A 188 2.13 2.37 11.82
N VAL A 189 1.30 2.61 10.82
CA VAL A 189 1.55 3.59 9.73
C VAL A 189 0.90 4.93 10.08
N TRP A 190 1.32 5.52 11.19
CA TRP A 190 0.82 6.81 11.66
C TRP A 190 1.12 7.92 10.65
N GLY A 191 0.14 8.79 10.41
CA GLY A 191 0.29 9.91 9.47
C GLY A 191 0.42 9.48 8.00
N ALA A 192 0.11 8.22 7.68
CA ALA A 192 0.07 7.79 6.29
C ALA A 192 -0.99 8.61 5.52
N PRO A 193 -0.65 9.08 4.30
CA PRO A 193 -1.56 9.90 3.52
C PRO A 193 -2.86 9.14 3.19
N GLY A 194 -3.99 9.82 3.35
CA GLY A 194 -5.33 9.26 3.12
C GLY A 194 -6.01 8.70 4.38
N LEU A 195 -5.33 8.63 5.53
CA LEU A 195 -5.91 8.18 6.82
C LEU A 195 -6.21 9.31 7.80
#